data_AF-A0A2V6AIM0-F1
#
_entry.id   AF-A0A2V6AIM0-F1
#
_cell.length_a   1.000
_cell.length_b   1.000
_cell.length_c   1.000
_cell.angle_alpha   90.00
_cell.angle_beta   90.00
_cell.angle_gamma   90.00
#
_symmetry.space_group_name_H-M   'P 1'
#
loop_
_entity.id
_entity.type
_entity.pdbx_description
1 polymer ?
#
loop_
_entity_poly.entity_id
_entity_poly.type
_entity_poly.pdbx_seq_one_letter_code
_entity_poly.pdbx_strand_id
1 'polypeptide(L)'
;MGGLFHKLRHPLRCYVVCAIPRCGSNLLTDGLHATRRAGVPKQFFLAKFESRYGADHGLDPVSDYAAYVHGIVQAKTTSNEVFGFKLMSWYLDDFLLRLRGAHVFGDAGTGDLELLQNAFPRLRFVHVVRRHKLRQALSTARALQTGLWNRPRINRPMSERGRTTRRALAKLFFAGRGRPVPGRIRKTMRRL
;
A
#
# COMPACT_ATOMS: atom_id res chain seq x y z
N MET A 1 -21.46 -17.63 -9.79
CA MET A 1 -22.31 -17.08 -8.72
C MET A 1 -21.68 -17.30 -7.34
N GLY A 2 -20.58 -16.61 -7.02
CA GLY A 2 -19.95 -16.60 -5.70
C GLY A 2 -20.05 -15.19 -5.13
N GLY A 3 -21.15 -14.90 -4.42
CA GLY A 3 -21.59 -13.55 -4.08
C GLY A 3 -20.69 -12.77 -3.12
N LEU A 4 -21.05 -11.49 -2.94
CA LEU A 4 -20.46 -10.45 -2.07
C LEU A 4 -19.90 -10.96 -0.72
N PHE A 5 -20.51 -12.01 -0.14
CA PHE A 5 -20.09 -12.65 1.11
C PHE A 5 -18.71 -13.32 1.05
N HIS A 6 -18.30 -13.89 -0.10
CA HIS A 6 -16.96 -14.48 -0.28
C HIS A 6 -15.87 -13.39 -0.24
N LYS A 7 -16.14 -12.23 -0.84
CA LYS A 7 -15.21 -11.08 -0.82
C LYS A 7 -15.02 -10.51 0.59
N LEU A 8 -16.05 -10.52 1.43
CA LEU A 8 -15.98 -9.98 2.80
C LEU A 8 -15.25 -10.89 3.80
N ARG A 9 -15.30 -12.22 3.58
CA ARG A 9 -14.67 -13.23 4.46
C ARG A 9 -13.32 -13.75 3.95
N HIS A 10 -12.85 -13.24 2.82
CA HIS A 10 -11.56 -13.64 2.26
C HIS A 10 -10.44 -13.51 3.31
N PRO A 11 -9.58 -14.53 3.50
CA PRO A 11 -8.53 -14.50 4.51
C PRO A 11 -7.53 -13.38 4.22
N LEU A 12 -7.16 -13.22 2.96
CA LEU A 12 -6.30 -12.14 2.49
C LEU A 12 -6.95 -10.76 2.66
N ARG A 13 -6.21 -9.86 3.30
CA ARG A 13 -6.55 -8.44 3.43
C ARG A 13 -5.56 -7.61 2.63
N CYS A 14 -6.06 -6.90 1.64
CA CYS A 14 -5.25 -6.03 0.81
C CYS A 14 -5.35 -4.56 1.26
N TYR A 15 -4.26 -3.81 1.11
CA TYR A 15 -4.33 -2.36 1.17
C TYR A 15 -3.43 -1.71 0.13
N VAL A 16 -3.86 -0.53 -0.34
CA VAL A 16 -3.10 0.30 -1.27
C VAL A 16 -2.76 1.64 -0.63
N VAL A 17 -1.48 1.98 -0.63
CA VAL A 17 -1.00 3.31 -0.27
C VAL A 17 -1.12 4.20 -1.50
N CYS A 18 -2.10 5.11 -1.47
CA CYS A 18 -2.35 6.10 -2.51
C CYS A 18 -1.51 7.34 -2.25
N ALA A 19 -0.63 7.68 -3.18
CA ALA A 19 0.39 8.69 -2.97
C ALA A 19 0.65 9.57 -4.19
N ILE A 20 1.26 10.72 -3.94
CA ILE A 20 1.84 11.63 -4.92
C ILE A 20 3.33 11.83 -4.58
N PRO A 21 4.18 12.31 -5.50
CA PRO A 21 5.60 12.41 -5.24
C PRO A 21 5.89 13.16 -3.93
N ARG A 22 6.89 12.67 -3.18
CA ARG A 22 7.44 13.34 -1.98
C ARG A 22 6.44 13.59 -0.84
N CYS A 23 5.33 12.86 -0.78
CA CYS A 23 4.38 12.94 0.33
C CYS A 23 4.82 12.22 1.60
N GLY A 24 5.92 11.45 1.56
CA GLY A 24 6.39 10.61 2.68
C GLY A 24 5.95 9.15 2.59
N SER A 25 5.34 8.73 1.47
CA SER A 25 4.88 7.36 1.28
C SER A 25 6.00 6.31 1.40
N ASN A 26 7.24 6.59 0.98
CA ASN A 26 8.37 5.66 1.17
C ASN A 26 8.65 5.40 2.67
N LEU A 27 8.67 6.47 3.48
CA LEU A 27 8.88 6.35 4.93
C LEU A 27 7.77 5.51 5.59
N LEU A 28 6.53 5.74 5.17
CA LEU A 28 5.38 4.96 5.62
C LEU A 28 5.55 3.47 5.26
N THR A 29 5.81 3.18 3.99
CA THR A 29 5.92 1.80 3.51
C THR A 29 7.09 1.05 4.12
N ASP A 30 8.22 1.72 4.36
CA ASP A 30 9.36 1.11 5.04
C ASP A 30 9.03 0.81 6.51
N GLY A 31 8.31 1.72 7.19
CA GLY A 31 7.82 1.50 8.55
C GLY A 31 6.82 0.34 8.65
N LEU A 32 5.90 0.22 7.69
CA LEU A 32 4.94 -0.88 7.59
C LEU A 32 5.66 -2.21 7.35
N HIS A 33 6.57 -2.25 6.39
CA HIS A 33 7.38 -3.44 6.12
C HIS A 33 8.18 -3.88 7.36
N ALA A 34 8.79 -2.93 8.09
CA ALA A 34 9.54 -3.20 9.30
C ALA A 34 8.69 -3.78 10.46
N THR A 35 7.36 -3.82 10.34
CA THR A 35 6.51 -4.54 11.31
C THR A 35 6.50 -6.04 11.10
N ARG A 36 6.90 -6.53 9.92
CA ARG A 36 6.75 -7.93 9.46
C ARG A 36 5.31 -8.46 9.49
N ARG A 37 4.31 -7.57 9.57
CA ARG A 37 2.89 -7.92 9.65
C ARG A 37 2.02 -7.19 8.62
N ALA A 38 2.57 -6.19 7.94
CA ALA A 38 1.83 -5.33 7.02
C ALA A 38 2.24 -5.56 5.55
N GLY A 39 2.63 -6.79 5.19
CA GLY A 39 3.18 -7.07 3.86
C GLY A 39 4.52 -6.37 3.60
N VAL A 40 4.86 -6.24 2.32
CA VAL A 40 6.05 -5.56 1.81
C VAL A 40 5.64 -4.43 0.85
N PRO A 41 4.97 -3.36 1.31
CA PRO A 41 4.36 -2.40 0.40
C PRO A 41 5.40 -1.68 -0.46
N LYS A 42 5.45 -2.03 -1.75
CA LYS A 42 6.30 -1.39 -2.77
C LYS A 42 5.46 -1.11 -4.04
N GLN A 43 6.11 -0.52 -5.04
CA GLN A 43 5.49 -0.19 -6.33
C GLN A 43 5.61 -1.38 -7.27
N PHE A 44 4.90 -2.47 -6.98
CA PHE A 44 4.97 -3.67 -7.79
C PHE A 44 4.39 -3.48 -9.19
N PHE A 45 3.37 -2.63 -9.30
CA PHE A 45 2.61 -2.41 -10.54
C PHE A 45 3.00 -1.13 -11.27
N LEU A 46 4.24 -0.65 -11.05
CA LEU A 46 4.80 0.40 -11.88
C LEU A 46 5.53 -0.29 -13.03
N ALA A 47 5.14 0.00 -14.28
CA ALA A 47 5.71 -0.62 -15.49
C ALA A 47 7.24 -0.80 -15.46
N LYS A 48 7.94 0.26 -15.02
CA LYS A 48 9.41 0.27 -14.86
C LYS A 48 9.97 -0.86 -13.97
N PHE A 49 9.21 -1.36 -13.01
CA PHE A 49 9.66 -2.35 -12.03
C PHE A 49 9.06 -3.74 -12.23
N GLU A 50 8.02 -3.88 -13.05
CA GLU A 50 7.31 -5.14 -13.22
C GLU A 50 8.19 -6.24 -13.80
N SER A 51 8.99 -5.94 -14.83
CA SER A 51 9.91 -6.94 -15.41
C SER A 51 10.90 -7.48 -14.37
N ARG A 52 11.39 -6.61 -13.47
CA ARG A 52 12.28 -7.02 -12.39
C ARG A 52 11.57 -7.91 -11.38
N TYR A 53 10.40 -7.49 -10.89
CA TYR A 53 9.64 -8.30 -9.93
C TYR A 53 9.15 -9.61 -10.55
N GLY A 54 8.81 -9.59 -11.83
CA GLY A 54 8.45 -10.77 -12.60
C GLY A 54 9.60 -11.77 -12.61
N ALA A 55 10.80 -11.33 -13.02
CA ALA A 55 12.01 -12.16 -13.00
C ALA A 55 12.32 -12.72 -11.59
N ASP A 56 12.24 -11.89 -10.55
CA ASP A 56 12.47 -12.30 -9.15
C ASP A 56 11.51 -13.42 -8.68
N HIS A 57 10.39 -13.63 -9.37
CA HIS A 57 9.34 -14.58 -9.00
C HIS A 57 8.95 -15.58 -10.10
N GLY A 58 9.66 -15.60 -11.24
CA GLY A 58 9.33 -16.47 -12.36
C GLY A 58 7.98 -16.15 -13.01
N LEU A 59 7.59 -14.88 -13.01
CA LEU A 59 6.34 -14.37 -13.59
C LEU A 59 6.66 -13.49 -14.80
N ASP A 60 5.84 -13.56 -15.83
CA ASP A 60 5.94 -12.68 -16.99
C ASP A 60 4.74 -11.72 -17.04
N PRO A 61 4.90 -10.45 -16.65
CA PRO A 61 3.82 -9.49 -16.69
C PRO A 61 3.35 -9.16 -18.10
N VAL A 62 4.15 -9.42 -19.15
CA VAL A 62 3.79 -9.08 -20.55
C VAL A 62 2.86 -10.14 -21.12
N SER A 63 3.19 -11.43 -20.95
CA SER A 63 2.37 -12.53 -21.46
C SER A 63 1.15 -12.83 -20.59
N ASP A 64 1.28 -12.75 -19.26
CA ASP A 64 0.18 -13.04 -18.33
C ASP A 64 0.18 -12.09 -17.13
N TYR A 65 -0.50 -10.96 -17.31
CA TYR A 65 -0.62 -9.96 -16.25
C TYR A 65 -1.49 -10.44 -15.06
N ALA A 66 -2.45 -11.34 -15.29
CA ALA A 66 -3.27 -11.91 -14.23
C ALA A 66 -2.41 -12.78 -13.28
N ALA A 67 -1.61 -13.68 -13.86
CA ALA A 67 -0.66 -14.50 -13.11
C ALA A 67 0.37 -13.62 -12.39
N TYR A 68 0.84 -12.55 -13.04
CA TYR A 68 1.73 -11.58 -12.39
C TYR A 68 1.09 -10.96 -11.14
N VAL A 69 -0.15 -10.45 -11.22
CA VAL A 69 -0.84 -9.87 -10.06
C VAL A 69 -1.01 -10.90 -8.95
N HIS A 70 -1.51 -12.09 -9.26
CA HIS A 70 -1.71 -13.15 -8.26
C HIS A 70 -0.39 -13.62 -7.64
N GLY A 71 0.65 -13.83 -8.43
CA GLY A 71 1.96 -14.27 -7.97
C GLY A 71 2.63 -13.24 -7.05
N ILE A 72 2.55 -11.95 -7.39
CA ILE A 72 3.05 -10.88 -6.52
C ILE A 72 2.27 -10.80 -5.21
N VAL A 73 0.94 -10.93 -5.26
CA VAL A 73 0.10 -10.96 -4.06
C VAL A 73 0.53 -12.09 -3.14
N GLN A 74 0.69 -13.30 -3.66
CA GLN A 74 1.15 -14.46 -2.88
C GLN A 74 2.55 -14.25 -2.31
N ALA A 75 3.51 -13.82 -3.14
CA ALA A 75 4.91 -13.70 -2.75
C ALA A 75 5.18 -12.57 -1.73
N LYS A 76 4.30 -11.56 -1.63
CA LYS A 76 4.52 -10.38 -0.78
C LYS A 76 3.52 -10.27 0.38
N THR A 77 2.68 -11.28 0.56
CA THR A 77 1.79 -11.43 1.72
C THR A 77 2.57 -11.88 2.95
N THR A 78 2.35 -11.24 4.09
CA THR A 78 2.91 -11.71 5.37
C THR A 78 2.07 -12.83 5.97
N SER A 79 2.64 -13.63 6.87
CA SER A 79 2.01 -14.81 7.51
C SER A 79 0.69 -14.56 8.25
N ASN A 80 0.30 -13.31 8.43
CA ASN A 80 -1.00 -12.90 8.96
C ASN A 80 -2.00 -12.49 7.87
N GLU A 81 -1.81 -12.95 6.63
CA GLU A 81 -2.71 -12.74 5.49
C GLU A 81 -2.90 -11.26 5.15
N VAL A 82 -1.81 -10.49 5.14
CA VAL A 82 -1.82 -9.07 4.76
C VAL A 82 -0.93 -8.83 3.56
N PHE A 83 -1.54 -8.36 2.47
CA PHE A 83 -0.86 -7.83 1.30
C PHE A 83 -0.98 -6.31 1.28
N GLY A 84 0.14 -5.64 0.99
CA GLY A 84 0.22 -4.20 0.89
C GLY A 84 0.99 -3.80 -0.35
N PHE A 85 0.53 -2.76 -1.04
CA PHE A 85 1.25 -2.18 -2.17
C PHE A 85 1.06 -0.65 -2.19
N LYS A 86 1.84 0.02 -3.03
CA LYS A 86 1.79 1.48 -3.18
C LYS A 86 1.54 1.82 -4.65
N LEU A 87 0.62 2.74 -4.88
CA LEU A 87 0.38 3.38 -6.17
C LEU A 87 0.67 4.87 -6.08
N MET A 88 1.28 5.40 -7.14
CA MET A 88 1.42 6.84 -7.32
C MET A 88 0.41 7.30 -8.35
N SER A 89 -0.16 8.48 -8.17
CA SER A 89 -1.26 8.98 -9.03
C SER A 89 -0.91 8.99 -10.51
N TRP A 90 0.36 9.24 -10.86
CA TRP A 90 0.80 9.43 -12.25
C TRP A 90 0.79 8.17 -13.12
N TYR A 91 0.59 6.97 -12.54
CA TYR A 91 0.52 5.71 -13.30
C TYR A 91 -0.73 4.89 -12.95
N LEU A 92 -1.70 5.50 -12.26
CA LEU A 92 -2.93 4.80 -11.88
C LEU A 92 -3.70 4.34 -13.12
N ASP A 93 -3.83 5.20 -14.13
CA ASP A 93 -4.58 4.90 -15.34
C ASP A 93 -3.94 3.76 -16.14
N ASP A 94 -2.61 3.79 -16.30
CA ASP A 94 -1.86 2.70 -16.92
C ASP A 94 -2.10 1.37 -16.16
N PHE A 95 -2.04 1.40 -14.83
CA PHE A 95 -2.28 0.23 -14.01
C PHE A 95 -3.71 -0.34 -14.18
N LEU A 96 -4.72 0.54 -14.18
CA LEU A 96 -6.11 0.15 -14.39
C LEU A 96 -6.34 -0.42 -15.79
N LEU A 97 -5.70 0.18 -16.82
CA LEU A 97 -5.76 -0.33 -18.19
C LEU A 97 -5.20 -1.75 -18.27
N ARG A 98 -4.06 -2.02 -17.63
CA ARG A 98 -3.48 -3.37 -17.59
C ARG A 98 -4.33 -4.37 -16.82
N LEU A 99 -4.92 -3.97 -15.70
CA LEU A 99 -5.85 -4.84 -14.96
C LEU A 99 -7.08 -5.19 -15.81
N ARG A 100 -7.61 -4.22 -16.54
CA ARG A 100 -8.78 -4.42 -17.43
C ARG A 100 -8.42 -5.31 -18.62
N GLY A 101 -7.24 -5.11 -19.21
CA GLY A 101 -6.73 -5.95 -20.30
C GLY A 101 -6.44 -7.40 -19.91
N ALA A 102 -6.31 -7.70 -18.61
CA ALA A 102 -6.17 -9.09 -18.14
C ALA A 102 -7.48 -9.88 -18.18
N HIS A 103 -8.63 -9.23 -18.35
CA HIS A 103 -9.99 -9.78 -18.47
C HIS A 103 -10.52 -10.62 -17.29
N VAL A 104 -9.67 -11.21 -16.46
CA VAL A 104 -10.06 -12.02 -15.29
C VAL A 104 -10.59 -11.17 -14.13
N PHE A 105 -10.22 -9.89 -14.07
CA PHE A 105 -10.60 -8.98 -12.99
C PHE A 105 -11.85 -8.16 -13.34
N GLY A 106 -12.29 -8.18 -14.58
CA GLY A 106 -13.41 -7.38 -15.06
C GLY A 106 -13.36 -7.20 -16.57
N ASP A 107 -14.47 -6.70 -17.11
CA ASP A 107 -14.65 -6.40 -18.52
C ASP A 107 -14.65 -4.87 -18.79
N ALA A 108 -15.02 -4.47 -20.01
CA ALA A 108 -15.08 -3.07 -20.39
C ALA A 108 -16.09 -2.23 -19.57
N GLY A 109 -17.16 -2.86 -19.05
CA GLY A 109 -18.20 -2.20 -18.25
C GLY A 109 -17.91 -2.15 -16.76
N THR A 110 -16.90 -2.90 -16.29
CA THR A 110 -16.53 -2.96 -14.88
C THR A 110 -15.94 -1.63 -14.41
N GLY A 111 -16.54 -1.02 -13.38
CA GLY A 111 -16.03 0.22 -12.79
C GLY A 111 -14.69 0.04 -12.08
N ASP A 112 -13.85 1.08 -12.04
CA ASP A 112 -12.46 0.96 -11.55
C ASP A 112 -12.35 0.45 -10.11
N LEU A 113 -13.27 0.87 -9.24
CA LEU A 113 -13.29 0.39 -7.86
C LEU A 113 -13.61 -1.12 -7.78
N GLU A 114 -14.54 -1.58 -8.62
CA GLU A 114 -14.91 -2.99 -8.66
C GLU A 114 -13.78 -3.84 -9.26
N LEU A 115 -13.14 -3.35 -10.33
CA LEU A 115 -11.95 -3.94 -10.94
C LEU A 115 -10.83 -4.13 -9.90
N LEU A 116 -10.55 -3.10 -9.11
CA LEU A 116 -9.58 -3.16 -8.01
C LEU A 116 -10.00 -4.15 -6.90
N GLN A 117 -11.29 -4.22 -6.56
CA GLN A 117 -11.79 -5.16 -5.55
C GLN A 117 -11.79 -6.61 -6.03
N ASN A 118 -11.89 -6.84 -7.34
CA ASN A 118 -11.76 -8.15 -7.96
C ASN A 118 -10.30 -8.62 -7.93
N ALA A 119 -9.36 -7.72 -8.26
CA ALA A 119 -7.93 -8.02 -8.18
C ALA A 119 -7.41 -8.17 -6.74
N PHE A 120 -7.94 -7.38 -5.81
CA PHE A 120 -7.47 -7.30 -4.42
C PHE A 120 -8.61 -7.49 -3.43
N PRO A 121 -8.78 -8.69 -2.85
CA PRO A 121 -9.86 -8.93 -1.91
C PRO A 121 -9.70 -8.07 -0.65
N ARG A 122 -10.84 -7.57 -0.15
CA ARG A 122 -10.93 -6.72 1.04
C ARG A 122 -10.03 -5.48 0.98
N LEU A 123 -9.84 -4.92 -0.21
CA LEU A 123 -8.99 -3.76 -0.45
C LEU A 123 -9.37 -2.56 0.44
N ARG A 124 -8.37 -2.01 1.13
CA ARG A 124 -8.47 -0.74 1.87
C ARG A 124 -7.54 0.30 1.27
N PHE A 125 -7.99 1.55 1.25
CA PHE A 125 -7.22 2.68 0.72
C PHE A 125 -6.57 3.46 1.86
N VAL A 126 -5.27 3.74 1.71
CA VAL A 126 -4.49 4.54 2.64
C VAL A 126 -3.97 5.76 1.90
N HIS A 127 -4.64 6.89 2.07
CA HIS A 127 -4.25 8.13 1.40
C HIS A 127 -3.18 8.88 2.21
N VAL A 128 -2.02 9.15 1.58
CA VAL A 128 -0.90 9.84 2.22
C VAL A 128 -0.80 11.27 1.76
N VAL A 129 -1.07 12.20 2.68
CA VAL A 129 -1.04 13.64 2.42
C VAL A 129 0.07 14.30 3.22
N ARG A 130 0.92 15.06 2.52
CA ARG A 130 1.83 16.02 3.16
C ARG A 130 1.12 17.37 3.28
N ARG A 131 0.99 17.86 4.52
CA ARG A 131 0.29 19.13 4.82
C ARG A 131 0.98 20.33 4.18
N HIS A 132 2.32 20.40 4.26
CA HIS A 132 3.08 21.54 3.74
C HIS A 132 3.42 21.36 2.25
N LYS A 133 2.55 21.86 1.37
CA LYS A 133 2.63 21.69 -0.10
C LYS A 133 3.84 22.34 -0.74
N LEU A 134 4.23 23.55 -0.31
CA LEU A 134 5.46 24.19 -0.80
C LEU A 134 6.71 23.32 -0.56
N ARG A 135 6.89 22.79 0.66
CA ARG A 135 8.00 21.87 0.96
C ARG A 135 7.93 20.56 0.16
N GLN A 136 6.73 20.10 -0.17
CA GLN A 136 6.54 18.93 -1.04
C GLN A 136 6.98 19.23 -2.47
N ALA A 137 6.54 20.34 -3.04
CA ALA A 137 6.88 20.79 -4.38
C ALA A 137 8.39 21.01 -4.52
N LEU A 138 9.01 21.77 -3.60
CA LEU A 138 10.46 21.98 -3.58
C LEU A 138 11.23 20.66 -3.48
N SER A 139 10.76 19.71 -2.67
CA SER A 139 11.41 18.40 -2.59
C SER A 139 11.22 17.58 -3.87
N THR A 140 10.16 17.83 -4.64
CA THR A 140 9.88 17.14 -5.91
C THR A 140 10.76 17.72 -7.01
N ALA A 141 10.82 19.04 -7.12
CA ALA A 141 11.70 19.74 -8.05
C ALA A 141 13.16 19.30 -7.87
N ARG A 142 13.66 19.27 -6.64
CA ARG A 142 15.03 18.77 -6.34
C ARG A 142 15.24 17.32 -6.77
N ALA A 143 14.26 16.44 -6.56
CA ALA A 143 14.37 15.03 -6.92
C ALA A 143 14.37 14.84 -8.45
N LEU A 144 13.58 15.63 -9.18
CA LEU A 144 13.57 15.64 -10.64
C LEU A 144 14.91 16.12 -11.21
N GLN A 145 15.48 17.20 -10.65
CA GLN A 145 16.77 17.76 -11.09
C GLN A 145 17.95 16.83 -10.82
N THR A 146 17.94 16.13 -9.69
CA THR A 146 19.11 15.33 -9.24
C THR A 146 18.99 13.84 -9.52
N GLY A 147 17.79 13.35 -9.88
CA GLY A 147 17.49 11.92 -9.93
C GLY A 147 17.46 11.22 -8.55
N LEU A 148 17.69 11.95 -7.45
CA LEU A 148 17.77 11.38 -6.11
C LEU A 148 16.41 11.41 -5.42
N TRP A 149 15.71 10.27 -5.47
CA TRP A 149 14.36 10.10 -4.91
C TRP A 149 14.34 9.61 -3.47
N ASN A 150 15.44 9.08 -2.94
CA ASN A 150 15.60 8.68 -1.55
C ASN A 150 16.97 9.10 -1.06
N ARG A 151 17.08 9.46 0.23
CA ARG A 151 18.38 9.61 0.87
C ARG A 151 18.85 8.22 1.32
N PRO A 152 20.13 7.86 1.12
CA PRO A 152 20.72 6.73 1.83
C PRO A 152 20.46 6.88 3.32
N ARG A 153 20.06 5.81 4.00
CA ARG A 153 20.00 5.78 5.46
C ARG A 153 21.44 5.83 5.98
N ILE A 154 21.99 7.03 6.16
CA ILE A 154 23.11 7.22 7.09
C ILE A 154 22.58 6.76 8.46
N ASN A 155 23.31 5.89 9.16
CA ASN A 155 22.98 5.32 10.47
C ASN A 155 22.73 6.42 11.51
N ARG A 156 21.54 7.01 11.48
CA ARG A 156 21.08 7.99 12.46
C ARG A 156 20.00 7.32 13.29
N PRO A 157 20.09 7.36 14.63
CA PRO A 157 19.07 6.76 15.49
C PRO A 157 17.70 7.34 15.15
N MET A 158 16.71 6.44 15.03
CA MET A 158 15.35 6.78 14.64
C MET A 158 14.75 7.72 15.69
N SER A 159 14.28 8.90 15.26
CA SER A 159 13.72 9.89 16.18
C SER A 159 12.46 9.36 16.89
N GLU A 160 12.19 9.90 18.07
CA GLU A 160 11.05 9.51 18.92
C GLU A 160 9.69 9.66 18.21
N ARG A 161 9.54 10.67 17.35
CA ARG A 161 8.38 10.83 16.46
C ARG A 161 8.21 9.66 15.49
N GLY A 162 9.30 9.12 14.95
CA GLY A 162 9.27 7.94 14.06
C GLY A 162 8.81 6.67 14.78
N ARG A 163 9.13 6.53 16.07
CA ARG A 163 8.66 5.41 16.92
C ARG A 163 7.15 5.48 17.17
N THR A 164 6.61 6.67 17.43
CA THR A 164 5.18 6.88 17.68
C THR A 164 4.33 6.60 16.42
N THR A 165 4.77 7.06 15.25
CA THR A 165 4.09 6.75 13.98
C THR A 165 4.10 5.25 13.69
N ARG A 166 5.20 4.55 13.95
CA ARG A 166 5.29 3.07 13.80
C ARG A 166 4.29 2.34 14.69
N ARG A 167 4.14 2.76 15.95
CA ARG A 167 3.16 2.17 16.90
C ARG A 167 1.71 2.49 16.52
N ALA A 168 1.43 3.70 16.05
CA ALA A 168 0.08 4.10 15.62
C ALA A 168 -0.37 3.34 14.38
N LEU A 169 0.52 3.14 13.40
CA LEU A 169 0.25 2.33 12.21
C LEU A 169 -0.01 0.86 12.59
N ALA A 170 0.81 0.28 13.48
CA ALA A 170 0.56 -1.08 13.97
C ALA A 170 -0.83 -1.22 14.64
N LYS A 171 -1.28 -0.21 15.41
CA LYS A 171 -2.63 -0.23 16.00
C LYS A 171 -3.73 -0.08 14.93
N LEU A 172 -3.55 0.78 13.93
CA LEU A 172 -4.55 1.02 12.88
C LEU A 172 -4.78 -0.22 11.99
N PHE A 173 -3.74 -1.03 11.77
CA PHE A 173 -3.81 -2.23 10.91
C PHE A 173 -4.08 -3.54 11.66
N PHE A 174 -3.83 -3.61 12.98
CA PHE A 174 -3.89 -4.86 13.74
C PHE A 174 -4.88 -4.87 14.92
N ALA A 175 -5.65 -3.79 15.15
CA ALA A 175 -6.74 -3.80 16.13
C ALA A 175 -7.94 -4.58 15.58
N GLY A 176 -7.91 -5.89 15.77
CA GLY A 176 -8.99 -6.79 15.32
C GLY A 176 -8.87 -8.18 15.91
N ARG A 177 -8.86 -8.26 17.26
CA ARG A 177 -9.38 -9.33 18.14
C ARG A 177 -8.73 -9.21 19.53
N GLY A 178 -9.48 -8.66 20.48
CA GLY A 178 -9.14 -8.63 21.91
C GLY A 178 -10.29 -8.00 22.69
N ARG A 179 -10.96 -8.79 23.52
CA ARG A 179 -12.05 -8.40 24.44
C ARG A 179 -11.53 -7.45 25.55
N PRO A 180 -12.42 -6.70 26.25
CA PRO A 180 -12.09 -5.44 26.90
C PRO A 180 -11.38 -5.66 28.24
N VAL A 181 -10.50 -4.73 28.60
CA VAL A 181 -9.98 -4.60 29.97
C VAL A 181 -10.82 -3.51 30.67
N PRO A 182 -11.46 -3.79 31.81
CA PRO A 182 -12.14 -2.77 32.61
C PRO A 182 -11.12 -2.03 33.48
N GLY A 183 -11.24 -0.72 33.60
CA GLY A 183 -10.45 0.03 34.59
C GLY A 183 -10.22 1.48 34.24
N ARG A 184 -11.05 2.34 34.85
CA ARG A 184 -10.87 3.77 35.20
C ARG A 184 -9.60 4.47 34.68
N ILE A 185 -9.76 5.66 34.08
CA ILE A 185 -9.34 6.94 34.65
C ILE A 185 -10.04 8.11 33.92
N ARG A 186 -10.17 9.21 34.65
CA ARG A 186 -11.15 10.30 34.62
C ARG A 186 -11.10 11.22 33.39
N LYS A 187 -12.28 11.82 33.14
CA LYS A 187 -12.54 13.08 32.43
C LYS A 187 -11.49 14.16 32.74
N THR A 188 -11.09 14.95 31.74
CA THR A 188 -11.32 16.41 31.77
C THR A 188 -11.36 16.96 30.34
N MET A 189 -12.42 17.72 30.04
CA MET A 189 -12.53 18.59 28.88
C MET A 189 -11.47 19.71 28.95
N ARG A 190 -11.06 20.24 27.79
CA ARG A 190 -11.13 21.70 27.57
C ARG A 190 -11.26 21.99 26.08
N ARG A 191 -12.30 22.76 25.76
CA ARG A 191 -12.46 23.52 24.52
C ARG A 191 -11.32 24.53 24.39
N LEU A 192 -10.87 24.74 23.16
CA LEU A 192 -10.81 26.04 22.47
C LEU A 192 -10.86 25.73 20.97
#